data_AF-A0AAW2CWC8-F1
#
_entry.id   AF-A0AAW2CWC8-F1
#
_cell.length_a   1.000
_cell.length_b   1.000
_cell.length_c   1.000
_cell.angle_alpha   90.00
_cell.angle_beta   90.00
_cell.angle_gamma   90.00
#
_symmetry.space_group_name_H-M   'P 1'
#
loop_
_entity.id
_entity.type
_entity.pdbx_description
1 polymer ?
#
loop_
_entity_poly.entity_id
_entity_poly.type
_entity_poly.pdbx_seq_one_letter_code
_entity_poly.pdbx_strand_id
1 'polypeptide(L)'
;MAQRSWSDLPRDLIDRIFRRHMKIGGKGIEPKDLARCSLVCTTWRSVIADIWGKNLSLLSSPHRPINMRILAEYQNFQRDPPQDCRVMFVDSLFHWEAIMIGPQSSPYAGGVFLLDIHFSDRHPFKAPKVTFQTKVYHPNIDRQGGLCLETSWRPITTILHILQVIYARFNDPDPDDPIDFEIAHIYKTQRTQYEERARVWTKKFATASQISAIDWS
;
A
#
# COMPACT_ATOMS: atom_id res chain seq x y z
N MET A 1 16.75 -12.01 12.66
CA MET A 1 16.68 -11.99 11.19
C MET A 1 16.44 -10.54 10.76
N ALA A 2 17.14 -10.05 9.73
CA ALA A 2 16.94 -8.68 9.26
C ALA A 2 15.56 -8.51 8.61
N GLN A 3 14.95 -7.33 8.78
CA GLN A 3 13.69 -6.99 8.12
C GLN A 3 13.88 -7.02 6.60
N ARG A 4 12.96 -7.68 5.87
CA ARG A 4 12.98 -7.67 4.41
C ARG A 4 12.55 -6.30 3.88
N SER A 5 13.22 -5.87 2.82
CA SER A 5 13.00 -4.60 2.14
C SER A 5 12.39 -4.80 0.75
N TRP A 6 11.87 -3.73 0.19
CA TRP A 6 11.38 -3.66 -1.19
C TRP A 6 12.41 -4.15 -2.20
N SER A 7 13.69 -3.83 -1.99
CA SER A 7 14.79 -4.28 -2.85
C SER A 7 15.05 -5.78 -2.82
N ASP A 8 14.53 -6.49 -1.82
CA ASP A 8 14.69 -7.94 -1.69
C ASP A 8 13.58 -8.73 -2.41
N LEU A 9 12.57 -8.04 -2.97
CA LEU A 9 11.51 -8.68 -3.73
C LEU A 9 12.03 -9.18 -5.10
N PRO A 10 11.42 -10.23 -5.67
CA PRO A 10 11.78 -10.71 -7.01
C PRO A 10 11.71 -9.59 -8.05
N ARG A 11 12.75 -9.46 -8.89
CA ARG A 11 12.82 -8.38 -9.89
C ARG A 11 11.65 -8.41 -10.87
N ASP A 12 11.19 -9.60 -11.24
CA ASP A 12 10.06 -9.76 -12.15
C ASP A 12 8.74 -9.26 -11.53
N LEU A 13 8.53 -9.45 -10.23
CA LEU A 13 7.40 -8.86 -9.51
C LEU A 13 7.51 -7.32 -9.54
N ILE A 14 8.67 -6.79 -9.16
CA ILE A 14 8.94 -5.34 -9.15
C ILE A 14 8.67 -4.75 -10.53
N ASP A 15 9.17 -5.38 -11.60
CA ASP A 15 8.99 -4.94 -12.98
C ASP A 15 7.52 -4.99 -13.42
N ARG A 16 6.74 -6.01 -13.04
CA ARG A 16 5.31 -6.10 -13.34
C ARG A 16 4.53 -4.97 -12.67
N ILE A 17 4.81 -4.73 -11.39
CA ILE A 17 4.22 -3.63 -10.62
C ILE A 17 4.54 -2.31 -11.31
N PHE A 18 5.81 -2.05 -11.65
CA PHE A 18 6.18 -0.82 -12.35
C PHE A 18 5.48 -0.69 -13.71
N ARG A 19 5.49 -1.74 -14.54
CA ARG A 19 4.85 -1.71 -15.87
C ARG A 19 3.35 -1.39 -15.79
N ARG A 20 2.65 -1.87 -14.76
CA ARG A 20 1.23 -1.55 -14.53
C ARG A 20 1.02 -0.05 -14.34
N HIS A 21 1.72 0.54 -13.39
CA HIS A 21 1.59 1.96 -13.06
C HIS A 21 2.10 2.87 -14.19
N MET A 22 3.01 2.36 -15.03
CA MET A 22 3.52 3.09 -16.19
C MET A 22 2.60 3.10 -17.41
N LYS A 23 1.83 2.04 -17.65
CA LYS A 23 0.87 1.98 -18.79
C LYS A 23 -0.26 3.00 -18.68
N ILE A 24 -0.58 3.42 -17.46
CA ILE A 24 -1.69 4.36 -17.20
C ILE A 24 -1.30 5.81 -17.54
N GLY A 25 -0.01 6.11 -17.72
CA GLY A 25 0.51 7.41 -18.19
C GLY A 25 0.42 7.64 -19.71
N GLY A 26 -0.14 6.72 -20.49
CA GLY A 26 -0.39 6.90 -21.94
C GLY A 26 0.83 6.78 -22.87
N LYS A 27 2.06 6.60 -22.35
CA LYS A 27 3.24 6.24 -23.15
C LYS A 27 3.89 5.01 -22.54
N GLY A 28 3.91 3.91 -23.30
CA GLY A 28 4.63 2.70 -22.92
C GLY A 28 6.12 3.01 -22.77
N ILE A 29 6.66 2.79 -21.58
CA ILE A 29 8.11 2.90 -21.32
C ILE A 29 8.83 1.73 -22.01
N GLU A 30 9.92 2.03 -22.71
CA GLU A 30 10.72 1.01 -23.40
C GLU A 30 11.54 0.15 -22.41
N PRO A 31 11.84 -1.11 -22.74
CA PRO A 31 12.61 -2.03 -21.88
C PRO A 31 13.94 -1.48 -21.34
N LYS A 32 14.58 -0.56 -22.08
CA LYS A 32 15.85 0.09 -21.71
C LYS A 32 15.73 1.04 -20.51
N ASP A 33 14.55 1.60 -20.28
CA ASP A 33 14.29 2.54 -19.19
C ASP A 33 13.97 1.80 -17.88
N LEU A 34 13.41 0.58 -17.98
CA LEU A 34 13.20 -0.32 -16.83
C LEU A 34 14.51 -0.74 -16.16
N ALA A 35 15.57 -0.96 -16.95
CA ALA A 35 16.91 -1.28 -16.44
C ALA A 35 17.48 -0.18 -15.53
N ARG A 36 17.15 1.09 -15.78
CA ARG A 36 17.57 2.25 -14.96
C ARG A 36 16.70 2.44 -13.71
N CYS A 37 15.46 1.96 -13.69
CA CYS A 37 14.59 2.02 -12.51
C CYS A 37 15.03 1.07 -11.38
N SER A 38 15.75 -0.02 -11.71
CA SER A 38 16.22 -1.01 -10.74
C SER A 38 17.37 -0.55 -9.84
N LEU A 39 18.03 0.57 -10.17
CA LEU A 39 19.11 1.17 -9.41
C LEU A 39 18.89 2.69 -9.35
N VAL A 40 18.40 3.17 -8.21
CA VAL A 40 18.29 4.59 -7.85
C VAL A 40 17.36 5.39 -8.78
N CYS A 41 16.11 5.44 -8.35
CA CYS A 41 14.94 6.16 -8.86
C CYS A 41 15.21 7.62 -9.29
N THR A 42 15.85 7.83 -10.45
CA THR A 42 16.01 9.15 -11.11
C THR A 42 15.06 9.29 -12.30
N THR A 43 14.68 8.17 -12.93
CA THR A 43 13.69 8.07 -14.03
C THR A 43 12.25 8.30 -13.59
N TRP A 44 11.96 8.20 -12.30
CA TRP A 44 10.62 8.45 -11.77
C TRP A 44 10.30 9.95 -11.68
N ARG A 45 11.33 10.80 -11.50
CA ARG A 45 11.18 12.26 -11.61
C ARG A 45 10.72 12.70 -12.99
N SER A 46 11.12 12.02 -14.07
CA SER A 46 10.67 12.32 -15.43
C SER A 46 9.26 11.81 -15.72
N VAL A 47 8.84 10.69 -15.15
CA VAL A 47 7.44 10.20 -15.26
C VAL A 47 6.48 11.08 -14.47
N ILE A 48 6.88 11.49 -13.27
CA ILE A 48 6.25 12.61 -12.56
C ILE A 48 6.27 13.81 -13.51
N ALA A 49 7.40 14.29 -14.02
CA ALA A 49 7.42 15.48 -14.87
C ALA A 49 6.48 15.40 -16.10
N ASP A 50 6.25 14.23 -16.71
CA ASP A 50 5.31 14.03 -17.83
C ASP A 50 3.84 13.98 -17.38
N ILE A 51 3.52 13.32 -16.26
CA ILE A 51 2.19 13.43 -15.61
C ILE A 51 1.93 14.88 -15.16
N TRP A 52 3.00 15.59 -14.76
CA TRP A 52 3.00 16.91 -14.16
C TRP A 52 3.28 18.06 -15.14
N GLY A 53 3.52 17.79 -16.42
CA GLY A 53 3.42 18.78 -17.50
C GLY A 53 2.00 19.35 -17.59
N LYS A 54 1.03 18.66 -16.99
CA LYS A 54 -0.36 19.10 -16.73
C LYS A 54 -0.52 19.96 -15.46
N ASN A 55 0.56 20.46 -14.85
CA ASN A 55 0.47 21.39 -13.70
C ASN A 55 -0.43 22.61 -14.01
N LEU A 56 -0.50 23.04 -15.27
CA LEU A 56 -1.40 24.12 -15.68
C LEU A 56 -2.88 23.83 -15.38
N SER A 57 -3.36 22.59 -15.54
CA SER A 57 -4.78 22.25 -15.29
C SER A 57 -5.10 22.03 -13.81
N LEU A 58 -4.11 21.62 -13.01
CA LEU A 58 -4.27 21.51 -11.55
C LEU A 58 -4.35 22.88 -10.88
N LEU A 59 -3.65 23.89 -11.42
CA LEU A 59 -3.71 25.28 -10.95
C LEU A 59 -5.09 25.92 -11.16
N SER A 60 -5.87 25.45 -12.13
CA SER A 60 -7.23 25.92 -12.43
C SER A 60 -8.35 25.06 -11.81
N SER A 61 -8.04 23.99 -11.07
CA SER A 61 -9.05 23.08 -10.50
C SER A 61 -9.71 23.64 -9.24
N PRO A 62 -11.04 23.50 -9.05
CA PRO A 62 -11.72 23.91 -7.82
C PRO A 62 -11.27 23.13 -6.58
N HIS A 63 -10.66 21.95 -6.75
CA HIS A 63 -10.11 21.12 -5.66
C HIS A 63 -8.64 21.42 -5.34
N ARG A 64 -8.11 22.57 -5.78
CA ARG A 64 -6.68 22.91 -5.65
C ARG A 64 -6.09 22.68 -4.25
N PRO A 65 -6.73 23.07 -3.12
CA PRO A 65 -6.17 22.81 -1.80
C PRO A 65 -6.00 21.31 -1.49
N ILE A 66 -6.95 20.48 -1.91
CA ILE A 66 -6.93 19.03 -1.71
C ILE A 66 -5.86 18.39 -2.59
N ASN A 67 -5.80 18.78 -3.86
CA ASN A 67 -4.78 18.30 -4.80
C ASN A 67 -3.37 18.62 -4.29
N MET A 68 -3.15 19.85 -3.80
CA MET A 68 -1.87 20.26 -3.22
C MET A 68 -1.53 19.47 -1.96
N ARG A 69 -2.51 19.19 -1.10
CA ARG A 69 -2.31 18.34 0.08
C ARG A 69 -1.89 16.93 -0.31
N ILE A 70 -2.66 16.25 -1.16
CA ILE A 70 -2.40 14.87 -1.58
C ILE A 70 -1.04 14.79 -2.30
N LEU A 71 -0.72 15.77 -3.14
CA LEU A 71 0.59 15.86 -3.78
C LEU A 71 1.73 16.00 -2.77
N ALA A 72 1.62 16.95 -1.85
CA ALA A 72 2.67 17.18 -0.86
C ALA A 72 2.90 15.91 -0.02
N GLU A 73 1.81 15.21 0.32
CA GLU A 73 1.85 13.94 1.02
C GLU A 73 2.58 12.86 0.22
N TYR A 74 2.28 12.77 -1.07
CA TYR A 74 2.95 11.86 -1.98
C TYR A 74 4.46 12.16 -2.10
N GLN A 75 4.82 13.42 -2.33
CA GLN A 75 6.22 13.86 -2.42
C GLN A 75 6.98 13.59 -1.12
N ASN A 76 6.35 13.84 0.02
CA ASN A 76 6.92 13.57 1.33
C ASN A 76 7.18 12.07 1.53
N PHE A 77 6.25 11.20 1.10
CA PHE A 77 6.47 9.75 1.14
C PHE A 77 7.64 9.33 0.25
N GLN A 78 7.71 9.84 -0.99
CA GLN A 78 8.76 9.47 -1.95
C GLN A 78 10.16 9.99 -1.55
N ARG A 79 10.24 11.01 -0.70
CA ARG A 79 11.51 11.57 -0.21
C ARG A 79 12.28 10.57 0.65
N ASP A 80 11.58 9.82 1.50
CA ASP A 80 12.16 8.85 2.41
C ASP A 80 11.16 7.70 2.65
N PRO A 81 10.99 6.80 1.66
CA PRO A 81 10.01 5.73 1.76
C PRO A 81 10.51 4.64 2.72
N PRO A 82 9.64 4.11 3.62
CA PRO A 82 9.99 2.98 4.49
C PRO A 82 10.54 1.80 3.70
N GLN A 83 11.49 1.06 4.26
CA GLN A 83 12.14 -0.04 3.53
C GLN A 83 11.16 -1.15 3.11
N ASP A 84 10.13 -1.35 3.90
CA ASP A 84 9.09 -2.37 3.82
C ASP A 84 7.83 -1.92 3.07
N CYS A 85 7.77 -0.67 2.57
CA CYS A 85 6.58 -0.15 1.92
C CYS A 85 6.86 0.77 0.72
N ARG A 86 6.02 0.67 -0.32
CA ARG A 86 6.01 1.60 -1.47
C ARG A 86 4.58 2.02 -1.77
N VAL A 87 4.41 3.24 -2.27
CA VAL A 87 3.13 3.77 -2.78
C VAL A 87 3.28 4.28 -4.20
N MET A 88 2.21 4.15 -5.00
CA MET A 88 2.18 4.54 -6.42
C MET A 88 0.78 5.07 -6.79
N PHE A 89 0.70 5.99 -7.77
CA PHE A 89 -0.58 6.41 -8.35
C PHE A 89 -1.11 5.36 -9.32
N VAL A 90 -2.39 5.02 -9.23
CA VAL A 90 -3.04 4.10 -10.16
C VAL A 90 -3.52 4.85 -11.40
N ASP A 91 -4.69 5.49 -11.33
CA ASP A 91 -5.33 6.18 -12.45
C ASP A 91 -5.42 7.70 -12.29
N SER A 92 -5.29 8.20 -11.05
CA SER A 92 -5.57 9.57 -10.69
C SER A 92 -4.82 9.96 -9.43
N LEU A 93 -4.82 11.26 -9.11
CA LEU A 93 -4.23 11.77 -7.87
C LEU A 93 -4.93 11.20 -6.61
N PHE A 94 -6.20 10.79 -6.73
CA PHE A 94 -7.05 10.35 -5.62
C PHE A 94 -7.09 8.83 -5.44
N HIS A 95 -6.35 8.06 -6.26
CA HIS A 95 -6.33 6.60 -6.21
C HIS A 95 -4.89 6.11 -6.21
N TRP A 96 -4.46 5.58 -5.07
CA TRP A 96 -3.12 5.06 -4.86
C TRP A 96 -3.19 3.58 -4.54
N GLU A 97 -2.10 2.90 -4.84
CA GLU A 97 -1.82 1.58 -4.30
C GLU A 97 -0.61 1.64 -3.39
N ALA A 98 -0.64 0.85 -2.33
CA ALA A 98 0.48 0.61 -1.45
C ALA A 98 0.84 -0.87 -1.44
N ILE A 99 2.14 -1.15 -1.51
CA ILE A 99 2.66 -2.50 -1.30
C ILE A 99 3.41 -2.50 0.03
N MET A 100 3.08 -3.46 0.88
CA MET A 100 3.64 -3.63 2.20
C MET A 100 4.22 -5.04 2.34
N ILE A 101 5.45 -5.13 2.83
CA ILE A 101 6.09 -6.40 3.16
C ILE A 101 5.74 -6.75 4.60
N GLY A 102 5.28 -7.98 4.84
CA GLY A 102 4.89 -8.43 6.17
C GLY A 102 6.06 -8.41 7.17
N PRO A 103 5.82 -8.01 8.45
CA PRO A 103 6.87 -7.98 9.46
C PRO A 103 7.51 -9.35 9.71
N GLN A 104 8.84 -9.40 9.81
CA GLN A 104 9.58 -10.67 9.98
C GLN A 104 9.31 -11.38 11.31
N SER A 105 8.91 -10.63 12.35
CA SER A 105 8.57 -11.15 13.69
C SER A 105 7.11 -11.59 13.82
N SER A 106 6.33 -11.57 12.73
CA SER A 106 4.89 -11.83 12.74
C SER A 106 4.56 -13.09 11.91
N PRO A 107 3.35 -13.68 12.04
CA PRO A 107 2.91 -14.76 11.15
C PRO A 107 2.79 -14.32 9.68
N TYR A 108 2.89 -13.02 9.40
CA TYR A 108 2.85 -12.41 8.07
C TYR A 108 4.23 -12.33 7.40
N ALA A 109 5.29 -12.80 8.07
CA ALA A 109 6.66 -12.76 7.57
C ALA A 109 6.79 -13.37 6.17
N GLY A 110 7.47 -12.63 5.29
CA GLY A 110 7.68 -13.03 3.89
C GLY A 110 6.48 -12.82 2.97
N GLY A 111 5.34 -12.38 3.50
CA GLY A 111 4.19 -11.94 2.71
C GLY A 111 4.41 -10.57 2.06
N VAL A 112 3.73 -10.36 0.93
CA VAL A 112 3.61 -9.10 0.20
C VAL A 112 2.12 -8.80 0.12
N PHE A 113 1.71 -7.67 0.69
CA PHE A 113 0.32 -7.26 0.82
C PHE A 113 0.09 -6.03 -0.05
N LEU A 114 -0.89 -6.10 -0.92
CA LEU A 114 -1.35 -4.96 -1.71
C LEU A 114 -2.56 -4.32 -1.03
N LEU A 115 -2.48 -3.00 -0.88
CA LEU A 115 -3.53 -2.15 -0.36
C LEU A 115 -3.95 -1.17 -1.44
N ASP A 116 -5.25 -0.99 -1.55
CA ASP A 116 -5.90 0.02 -2.38
C ASP A 116 -6.31 1.21 -1.50
N ILE A 117 -6.02 2.43 -1.96
CA ILE A 117 -6.17 3.67 -1.20
C ILE A 117 -6.92 4.69 -2.04
N HIS A 118 -8.12 5.04 -1.59
CA HIS A 118 -8.98 6.01 -2.25
C HIS A 118 -9.20 7.24 -1.40
N PHE A 119 -8.81 8.40 -1.92
CA PHE A 119 -9.09 9.71 -1.31
C PHE A 119 -10.46 10.21 -1.76
N SER A 120 -11.22 10.79 -0.83
CA SER A 120 -12.49 11.45 -1.16
C SER A 120 -12.27 12.94 -1.47
N ASP A 121 -13.29 13.56 -2.07
CA ASP A 121 -13.42 15.00 -2.24
C ASP A 121 -13.48 15.80 -0.93
N ARG A 122 -13.63 15.11 0.21
CA ARG A 122 -13.61 15.68 1.56
C ARG A 122 -12.28 15.48 2.30
N HIS A 123 -11.26 14.95 1.64
CA HIS A 123 -9.92 14.84 2.22
C HIS A 123 -9.32 16.25 2.46
N PRO A 124 -8.59 16.50 3.57
CA PRO A 124 -8.21 15.58 4.66
C PRO A 124 -9.21 15.52 5.82
N PHE A 125 -10.37 16.14 5.73
CA PHE A 125 -11.38 16.11 6.81
C PHE A 125 -12.07 14.74 6.93
N LYS A 126 -12.12 13.98 5.83
CA LYS A 126 -12.48 12.56 5.84
C LYS A 126 -11.25 11.70 5.56
N ALA A 127 -11.14 10.58 6.28
CA ALA A 127 -10.09 9.59 6.07
C ALA A 127 -10.13 9.03 4.64
N PRO A 128 -8.96 8.71 4.04
CA PRO A 128 -8.93 7.89 2.84
C PRO A 128 -9.48 6.49 3.16
N LYS A 129 -10.18 5.90 2.20
CA LYS A 129 -10.58 4.49 2.30
C LYS A 129 -9.37 3.63 1.96
N VAL A 130 -8.98 2.75 2.87
CA VAL A 130 -7.90 1.78 2.65
C VAL A 130 -8.49 0.37 2.70
N THR A 131 -8.15 -0.46 1.72
CA THR A 131 -8.67 -1.83 1.62
C THR A 131 -7.56 -2.76 1.13
N PHE A 132 -7.39 -3.90 1.80
CA PHE A 132 -6.50 -4.95 1.34
C PHE A 132 -7.08 -5.65 0.11
N GLN A 133 -6.34 -5.59 -1.00
CA GLN A 133 -6.61 -6.41 -2.18
C GLN A 133 -6.14 -7.86 -1.94
N THR A 134 -5.08 -8.01 -1.14
CA THR A 134 -4.60 -9.31 -0.68
C THR A 134 -5.45 -9.83 0.48
N LYS A 135 -5.94 -11.07 0.42
CA LYS A 135 -6.67 -11.66 1.56
C LYS A 135 -5.76 -11.81 2.78
N VAL A 136 -6.21 -11.32 3.93
CA VAL A 136 -5.46 -11.37 5.20
C VAL A 136 -6.33 -12.01 6.29
N TYR A 137 -5.73 -12.89 7.09
CA TYR A 137 -6.38 -13.47 8.28
C TYR A 137 -5.95 -12.66 9.50
N HIS A 138 -6.76 -11.66 9.91
CA HIS A 138 -6.40 -10.72 10.96
C HIS A 138 -7.67 -10.20 11.69
N PRO A 139 -7.68 -10.03 13.02
CA PRO A 139 -8.89 -9.63 13.75
C PRO A 139 -9.37 -8.22 13.42
N ASN A 140 -8.47 -7.30 13.06
CA ASN A 140 -8.81 -5.92 12.67
C ASN A 140 -9.00 -5.70 11.16
N ILE A 141 -9.17 -6.75 10.36
CA ILE A 141 -9.43 -6.66 8.90
C ILE A 141 -10.71 -7.44 8.62
N ASP A 142 -11.66 -6.85 7.89
CA ASP A 142 -12.86 -7.59 7.47
C ASP A 142 -12.59 -8.59 6.33
N ARG A 143 -13.61 -9.37 5.97
CA ARG A 143 -13.53 -10.39 4.92
C ARG A 143 -13.31 -9.83 3.51
N GLN A 144 -13.63 -8.55 3.31
CA GLN A 144 -13.43 -7.80 2.07
C GLN A 144 -12.10 -7.03 2.06
N GLY A 145 -11.30 -7.12 3.12
CA GLY A 145 -10.02 -6.42 3.26
C GLY A 145 -10.14 -5.02 3.87
N GLY A 146 -11.33 -4.59 4.29
CA GLY A 146 -11.56 -3.30 4.89
C GLY A 146 -10.90 -3.14 6.26
N LEU A 147 -10.48 -1.90 6.53
CA LEU A 147 -9.88 -1.44 7.78
C LEU A 147 -10.72 -0.29 8.35
N CYS A 148 -10.82 -0.21 9.68
CA CYS A 148 -11.39 0.96 10.34
C CYS A 148 -10.30 2.00 10.62
N LEU A 149 -10.31 3.12 9.90
CA LEU A 149 -9.37 4.23 10.10
C LEU A 149 -9.99 5.46 10.77
N GLU A 150 -11.32 5.55 10.86
CA GLU A 150 -12.01 6.78 11.25
C GLU A 150 -11.69 7.23 12.68
N THR A 151 -11.48 6.29 13.61
CA THR A 151 -11.15 6.58 15.01
C THR A 151 -9.77 7.22 15.15
N SER A 152 -8.81 6.79 14.33
CA SER A 152 -7.40 7.20 14.36
C SER A 152 -7.07 8.35 13.39
N TRP A 153 -7.99 8.68 12.48
CA TRP A 153 -7.76 9.71 11.48
C TRP A 153 -7.90 11.12 12.07
N ARG A 154 -6.93 11.98 11.77
CA ARG A 154 -7.01 13.42 11.97
C ARG A 154 -6.58 14.10 10.66
N PRO A 155 -7.01 15.33 10.36
CA PRO A 155 -6.59 16.01 9.13
C PRO A 155 -5.07 16.17 8.97
N ILE A 156 -4.29 16.08 10.06
CA ILE A 156 -2.83 16.10 10.03
C ILE A 156 -2.19 14.73 9.77
N THR A 157 -2.95 13.65 9.89
CA THR A 157 -2.49 12.28 9.66
C THR A 157 -2.08 12.09 8.21
N THR A 158 -0.99 11.35 7.98
CA THR A 158 -0.45 11.05 6.65
C THR A 158 -0.64 9.58 6.28
N ILE A 159 -0.62 9.25 4.98
CA ILE A 159 -0.62 7.88 4.46
C ILE A 159 0.56 7.10 5.03
N LEU A 160 1.73 7.72 5.15
CA LEU A 160 2.88 7.09 5.80
C LEU A 160 2.52 6.63 7.22
N HIS A 161 1.92 7.51 8.02
CA HIS A 161 1.50 7.17 9.37
C HIS A 161 0.44 6.05 9.39
N ILE A 162 -0.53 6.08 8.48
CA ILE A 162 -1.54 5.02 8.35
C ILE A 162 -0.88 3.67 8.04
N LEU A 163 0.06 3.64 7.09
CA LEU A 163 0.78 2.42 6.73
C LEU A 163 1.64 1.91 7.89
N GLN A 164 2.25 2.80 8.68
CA GLN A 164 2.96 2.45 9.91
C GLN A 164 2.03 1.86 10.98
N VAL A 165 0.83 2.43 11.16
CA VAL A 165 -0.17 1.90 12.09
C VAL A 165 -0.64 0.50 11.65
N ILE A 166 -0.91 0.30 10.36
CA ILE A 166 -1.27 -1.02 9.81
C ILE A 166 -0.14 -2.02 10.05
N TYR A 167 1.11 -1.63 9.77
CA TYR A 167 2.28 -2.49 10.02
C TYR A 167 2.46 -2.83 11.50
N ALA A 168 2.21 -1.87 12.40
CA ALA A 168 2.22 -2.11 13.84
C ALA A 168 1.13 -3.11 14.24
N ARG A 169 -0.08 -3.01 13.68
CA ARG A 169 -1.18 -3.96 13.92
C ARG A 169 -0.85 -5.38 13.44
N PHE A 170 -0.06 -5.53 12.38
CA PHE A 170 0.42 -6.85 11.95
C PHE A 170 1.34 -7.50 12.98
N ASN A 171 2.11 -6.71 13.75
CA ASN A 171 2.94 -7.22 14.84
C ASN A 171 2.12 -7.45 16.10
N ASP A 172 1.23 -6.53 16.43
CA ASP A 172 0.38 -6.58 17.62
C ASP A 172 -1.09 -6.28 17.27
N PRO A 173 -1.85 -7.33 16.87
CA PRO A 173 -3.28 -7.19 16.62
C PRO A 173 -4.03 -6.74 17.88
N ASP A 174 -5.09 -5.97 17.68
CA ASP A 174 -5.91 -5.40 18.76
C ASP A 174 -7.23 -6.17 18.86
N PRO A 175 -7.33 -7.14 19.77
CA PRO A 175 -8.52 -7.96 19.88
C PRO A 175 -9.64 -7.29 20.70
N ASP A 176 -9.44 -6.07 21.22
CA ASP A 176 -10.42 -5.33 22.01
C ASP A 176 -11.28 -4.41 21.13
N ASP A 177 -10.77 -4.01 19.97
CA ASP A 177 -11.53 -3.37 18.87
C ASP A 177 -11.49 -4.21 17.57
N PRO A 178 -12.04 -5.45 17.56
CA PRO A 178 -11.98 -6.32 16.40
C PRO A 178 -13.05 -5.98 15.37
N ILE A 179 -12.72 -6.19 14.10
CA ILE A 179 -13.70 -6.22 13.02
C ILE A 179 -14.23 -7.64 12.82
N ASP A 180 -13.35 -8.65 12.93
CA ASP A 180 -13.72 -10.07 12.94
C ASP A 180 -13.61 -10.65 14.35
N PHE A 181 -14.76 -10.79 15.02
CA PHE A 181 -14.88 -11.30 16.38
C PHE A 181 -14.42 -12.76 16.52
N GLU A 182 -14.57 -13.59 15.47
CA GLU A 182 -14.17 -14.99 15.51
C GLU A 182 -12.65 -15.10 15.52
N ILE A 183 -11.98 -14.38 14.60
CA ILE A 183 -10.52 -14.33 14.57
C ILE A 183 -9.97 -13.74 15.87
N ALA A 184 -10.61 -12.70 16.43
CA ALA A 184 -10.22 -12.10 17.70
C ALA A 184 -10.35 -13.07 18.88
N HIS A 185 -11.42 -13.87 18.91
CA HIS A 185 -11.60 -14.91 19.93
C HIS A 185 -10.50 -15.98 19.85
N ILE A 186 -10.16 -16.44 18.64
CA ILE A 186 -9.05 -17.40 18.43
C ILE A 186 -7.71 -16.77 18.81
N TYR A 187 -7.47 -15.50 18.47
CA TYR A 187 -6.28 -14.75 18.85
C TYR A 187 -6.09 -14.67 20.38
N LYS A 188 -7.19 -14.45 21.12
CA LYS A 188 -7.22 -14.37 22.59
C LYS A 188 -7.07 -15.74 23.27
N THR A 189 -7.72 -16.78 22.75
CA THR A 189 -7.82 -18.09 23.44
C THR A 189 -6.83 -19.14 22.94
N GLN A 190 -6.43 -19.08 21.66
CA GLN A 190 -5.67 -20.11 20.96
C GLN A 190 -4.59 -19.48 20.07
N ARG A 191 -3.63 -18.78 20.71
CA ARG A 191 -2.59 -18.01 20.00
C ARG A 191 -1.83 -18.81 18.94
N THR A 192 -1.37 -20.02 19.27
CA THR A 192 -0.66 -20.88 18.33
C THR A 192 -1.50 -21.23 17.10
N GLN A 193 -2.81 -21.46 17.29
CA GLN A 193 -3.72 -21.76 16.19
C GLN A 193 -3.93 -20.54 15.30
N TYR A 194 -4.08 -19.34 15.89
CA TYR A 194 -4.15 -18.09 15.15
C TYR A 194 -2.91 -17.90 14.27
N GLU A 195 -1.72 -18.02 14.86
CA GLU A 195 -0.45 -17.80 14.13
C GLU A 195 -0.30 -18.79 12.97
N GLU A 196 -0.64 -20.06 13.18
CA GLU A 196 -0.53 -21.06 12.12
C GLU A 196 -1.50 -20.77 10.96
N ARG A 197 -2.76 -20.41 11.27
CA ARG A 197 -3.74 -20.01 10.25
C ARG A 197 -3.28 -18.78 9.49
N ALA A 198 -2.76 -17.76 10.18
CA ALA A 198 -2.23 -16.54 9.57
C ALA A 198 -1.02 -16.83 8.67
N ARG A 199 -0.10 -17.72 9.06
CA ARG A 199 1.01 -18.17 8.21
C ARG A 199 0.53 -18.91 6.97
N VAL A 200 -0.44 -19.81 7.11
CA VAL A 200 -1.03 -20.54 5.97
C VAL A 200 -1.69 -19.57 5.00
N TRP A 201 -2.46 -18.60 5.48
CA TRP A 201 -3.07 -17.57 4.64
C TRP A 201 -2.03 -16.71 3.94
N THR A 202 -0.99 -16.28 4.66
CA THR A 202 0.11 -15.49 4.10
C THR A 202 0.79 -16.23 2.94
N LYS A 203 1.13 -17.52 3.14
CA LYS A 203 1.72 -18.35 2.09
C LYS A 203 0.78 -18.60 0.92
N LYS A 204 -0.54 -18.60 1.15
CA LYS A 204 -1.54 -18.88 0.12
C LYS A 204 -1.89 -17.66 -0.73
N PHE A 205 -1.98 -16.48 -0.12
CA PHE A 205 -2.57 -15.30 -0.77
C PHE A 205 -1.60 -14.14 -0.92
N ALA A 206 -0.59 -14.02 -0.06
CA ALA A 206 0.30 -12.88 0.02
C ALA A 206 1.68 -13.18 -0.56
N THR A 207 1.80 -14.06 -1.56
CA THR A 207 3.09 -14.35 -2.20
C THR A 207 3.30 -13.48 -3.43
N ALA A 208 4.57 -13.27 -3.80
CA ALA A 208 4.96 -12.56 -5.01
C ALA A 208 4.23 -13.06 -6.27
N SER A 209 4.05 -14.37 -6.40
CA SER A 209 3.34 -14.99 -7.52
C SER A 209 1.84 -14.65 -7.50
N GLN A 210 1.21 -14.64 -6.33
CA GLN A 210 -0.20 -14.27 -6.19
C GLN A 210 -0.42 -12.80 -6.51
N ILE A 211 0.43 -11.91 -6.03
CA ILE A 211 0.36 -10.48 -6.38
C ILE A 211 0.53 -10.29 -7.89
N SER A 212 1.41 -11.06 -8.54
CA SER A 212 1.58 -11.01 -9.99
C SER A 212 0.38 -11.54 -10.77
N ALA A 213 -0.49 -12.33 -10.13
CA ALA A 213 -1.60 -13.05 -10.75
C ALA A 213 -2.98 -12.43 -10.46
N ILE A 214 -3.06 -11.41 -9.60
CA ILE A 214 -4.31 -10.65 -9.42
C ILE A 214 -4.70 -10.10 -10.81
N ASP A 215 -5.94 -10.38 -11.23
CA ASP A 215 -6.45 -9.90 -12.50
C ASP A 215 -6.67 -8.39 -12.39
N TRP A 216 -5.94 -7.64 -13.21
CA TRP A 216 -5.88 -6.18 -13.20
C TRP A 216 -6.75 -5.57 -14.29
N SER A 217 -7.83 -6.29 -14.68
CA SER A 217 -8.76 -5.95 -15.76
C SER A 217 -9.59 -4.70 -15.49
#